data_AF-A0A661UCM8-F1
#
_entry.id   AF-A0A661UCM8-F1
#
_cell.length_a   1.000
_cell.length_b   1.000
_cell.length_c   1.000
_cell.angle_alpha   90.00
_cell.angle_beta   90.00
_cell.angle_gamma   90.00
#
_symmetry.space_group_name_H-M   'P 1'
#
loop_
_entity.id
_entity.type
_entity.pdbx_description
1 polymer ?
#
loop_
_entity_poly.entity_id
_entity_poly.type
_entity_poly.pdbx_seq_one_letter_code
_entity_poly.pdbx_strand_id
1 'polypeptide(L)' 'MPTRVVIDACIALKWEFRDEDQGHAEAALGLLSGAIGGSIELVAPVLWLYEVVNALRSAAASSRMSPEDALR' A
#
# COMPACT_ATOMS: atom_id res chain seq x y z
N MET A 1 -3.78 -21.91 -10.12
CA MET A 1 -2.79 -21.47 -9.11
C MET A 1 -2.71 -19.96 -9.19
N PRO A 2 -2.71 -19.24 -8.06
CA PRO A 2 -2.63 -17.77 -8.06
C PRO A 2 -1.27 -17.30 -8.61
N THR A 3 -1.25 -16.14 -9.25
CA THR A 3 0.00 -15.49 -9.68
C THR A 3 0.68 -14.89 -8.45
N ARG A 4 1.91 -15.31 -8.16
CA ARG A 4 2.66 -14.78 -7.02
C ARG A 4 3.36 -13.48 -7.40
N VAL A 5 3.13 -12.42 -6.63
CA VAL A 5 3.69 -11.09 -6.86
C VAL A 5 4.38 -10.60 -5.59
N VAL A 6 5.64 -10.18 -5.73
CA VAL A 6 6.35 -9.51 -4.63
C VAL A 6 6.05 -8.02 -4.72
N ILE A 7 5.55 -7.43 -3.64
CA ILE A 7 5.28 -5.99 -3.56
C ILE A 7 6.25 -5.29 -2.64
N ASP A 8 6.55 -4.05 -2.99
CA ASP A 8 7.24 -3.09 -2.13
C ASP A 8 6.23 -2.29 -1.28
N ALA A 9 6.70 -1.62 -0.23
CA ALA A 9 5.88 -0.78 0.63
C ALA A 9 5.15 0.34 -0.15
N CYS A 10 5.77 0.86 -1.21
CA CYS A 10 5.18 1.91 -2.04
C CYS A 10 3.89 1.51 -2.79
N ILE A 11 3.62 0.21 -2.95
CA ILE A 11 2.35 -0.29 -3.49
C ILE A 11 1.26 -0.21 -2.43
N ALA A 12 1.57 -0.61 -1.20
CA ALA A 12 0.65 -0.54 -0.07
C ALA A 12 0.21 0.88 0.22
N LEU A 13 1.17 1.82 0.16
CA LEU A 13 0.91 3.23 0.39
C LEU A 13 -0.04 3.84 -0.66
N LYS A 14 -0.11 3.29 -1.87
CA LYS A 14 -1.09 3.73 -2.89
C LYS A 14 -2.51 3.26 -2.61
N TRP A 15 -2.70 2.27 -1.73
CA TRP A 15 -4.04 1.88 -1.26
C TRP A 15 -4.56 2.86 -0.21
N GLU A 16 -3.67 3.40 0.61
CA GLU A 16 -3.99 4.33 1.69
C GLU A 16 -4.09 5.78 1.20
N PHE A 17 -3.11 6.24 0.44
CA PHE A 17 -3.11 7.60 -0.12
C PHE A 17 -4.00 7.65 -1.37
N ARG A 18 -5.23 8.12 -1.18
CA ARG A 18 -6.23 8.31 -2.25
C ARG A 18 -6.01 9.58 -3.07
N ASP A 19 -4.85 10.21 -2.96
CA ASP A 19 -4.52 11.42 -3.70
C ASP A 19 -4.55 11.10 -5.21
N GLU A 20 -5.39 11.82 -5.97
CA GLU A 20 -5.73 11.55 -7.38
C GLU A 20 -4.53 11.62 -8.35
N ASP A 21 -3.35 12.03 -7.89
CA ASP A 21 -2.15 12.29 -8.72
C ASP A 21 -0.99 11.32 -8.45
N GLN A 22 -1.18 10.29 -7.60
CA GLN A 22 -0.16 9.24 -7.43
C GLN A 22 -0.25 8.24 -8.58
N GLY A 23 0.51 8.49 -9.65
CA GLY A 23 0.60 7.59 -10.81
C GLY A 23 0.68 6.10 -10.41
N HIS A 24 -0.04 5.25 -11.16
CA HIS A 24 -0.22 3.82 -10.89
C HIS A 24 -1.13 3.43 -9.71
N ALA A 25 -1.93 4.35 -9.14
CA ALA A 25 -2.94 4.02 -8.13
C ALA A 25 -3.90 2.91 -8.57
N GLU A 26 -4.46 3.00 -9.78
CA GLU A 26 -5.34 1.97 -10.35
C GLU A 26 -4.65 0.61 -10.51
N ALA A 27 -3.37 0.60 -10.91
CA ALA A 27 -2.61 -0.64 -11.01
C ALA A 27 -2.38 -1.28 -9.62
N ALA A 28 -2.11 -0.46 -8.60
CA ALA A 28 -1.99 -0.92 -7.22
C ALA A 28 -3.33 -1.48 -6.71
N LEU A 29 -4.45 -0.81 -6.97
CA LEU A 29 -5.79 -1.30 -6.63
C LEU A 29 -6.13 -2.61 -7.36
N GLY A 30 -5.66 -2.79 -8.59
CA GLY A 30 -5.78 -4.04 -9.35
C GLY A 30 -5.06 -5.20 -8.67
N LEU A 31 -3.85 -4.97 -8.13
CA LEU A 31 -3.12 -5.98 -7.34
C LEU A 31 -3.87 -6.37 -6.07
N LEU A 32 -4.41 -5.39 -5.34
CA LEU A 32 -5.20 -5.63 -4.13
C LEU A 32 -6.49 -6.41 -4.45
N SER A 33 -7.20 -6.01 -5.51
CA SER A 33 -8.43 -6.66 -5.96
C SER A 33 -8.16 -8.11 -6.40
N GLY A 34 -7.06 -8.35 -7.12
CA GLY A 34 -6.64 -9.70 -7.49
C GLY A 34 -6.27 -10.57 -6.28
N ALA A 35 -5.68 -9.97 -5.25
CA ALA A 35 -5.36 -10.66 -4.00
C ALA A 35 -6.63 -11.05 -3.23
N ILE A 36 -7.57 -10.11 -3.08
CA ILE A 36 -8.89 -10.36 -2.47
C ILE A 36 -9.66 -11.43 -3.26
N GLY A 37 -9.60 -11.38 -4.59
CA GLY A 37 -10.23 -12.36 -5.49
C GLY A 37 -9.51 -13.71 -5.59
N GLY A 38 -8.36 -13.88 -4.93
CA GLY A 38 -7.58 -15.12 -4.96
C GLY A 38 -6.89 -15.44 -6.29
N SER A 39 -6.87 -14.50 -7.24
CA SER A 39 -6.13 -14.65 -8.50
C SER A 39 -4.65 -14.28 -8.35
N ILE A 40 -4.31 -13.50 -7.33
CA ILE A 40 -2.96 -13.08 -6.98
C ILE A 40 -2.63 -13.51 -5.55
N GLU A 41 -1.40 -13.94 -5.32
CA GLU A 41 -0.82 -14.10 -4.00
C GLU A 41 0.23 -13.00 -3.79
N LEU A 42 -0.04 -12.07 -2.87
CA LEU A 42 0.90 -11.01 -2.53
C LEU A 42 1.90 -11.49 -1.50
N VAL A 43 3.17 -11.28 -1.80
CA VAL A 43 4.30 -11.57 -0.91
C VAL A 43 5.06 -10.28 -0.69
N ALA A 44 5.58 -10.08 0.52
CA ALA A 44 6.34 -8.89 0.86
C ALA A 44 7.60 -9.25 1.66
N PRO A 45 8.68 -8.45 1.59
CA PRO A 45 9.83 -8.61 2.46
C PRO A 45 9.47 -8.46 3.94
N VAL A 46 10.26 -9.04 4.84
CA VAL A 46 10.05 -8.93 6.30
C VAL A 46 10.05 -7.48 6.80
N LEU A 47 10.75 -6.59 6.10
CA LEU A 47 10.85 -5.16 6.44
C LEU A 47 9.67 -4.33 5.96
N TRP A 48 8.82 -4.89 5.09
CA TRP A 48 7.70 -4.17 4.46
C TRP A 48 6.80 -3.48 5.48
N LEU A 49 6.47 -4.16 6.59
CA LEU A 49 5.62 -3.60 7.64
C LEU A 49 6.25 -2.35 8.29
N TYR A 50 7.56 -2.37 8.52
CA TYR A 50 8.28 -1.23 9.09
C TYR A 50 8.31 -0.06 8.11
N GLU A 51 8.49 -0.33 6.82
CA GLU A 51 8.53 0.70 5.78
C GLU A 51 7.17 1.37 5.59
N VAL A 52 6.08 0.59 5.55
CA VAL A 52 4.71 1.11 5.46
C VAL A 52 4.39 1.99 6.68
N VAL A 53 4.63 1.49 7.89
CA VAL A 53 4.34 2.25 9.13
C VAL A 53 5.18 3.52 9.22
N ASN A 54 6.46 3.47 8.86
CA ASN A 54 7.32 4.66 8.87
C ASN A 54 6.85 5.71 7.84
N ALA A 55 6.38 5.26 6.67
CA ALA A 55 5.87 6.16 5.64
C ALA A 55 4.55 6.82 6.05
N LEU A 56 3.60 6.07 6.63
CA LEU A 56 2.36 6.61 7.19
C LEU A 56 2.63 7.64 8.29
N ARG A 57 3.53 7.33 9.23
CA ARG A 57 3.96 8.27 10.28
C ARG A 57 4.56 9.55 9.68
N SER A 58 5.38 9.41 8.63
CA SER A 58 6.02 10.55 7.97
C SER A 58 4.99 11.43 7.25
N ALA A 59 4.00 10.83 6.59
CA ALA A 59 2.91 11.56 5.93
C ALA A 59 2.02 12.32 6.93
N ALA A 60 1.75 11.71 8.10
CA ALA A 60 1.05 12.38 9.19
C ALA A 60 1.84 13.59 9.74
N ALA A 61 3.15 13.41 9.94
CA ALA A 61 4.03 14.48 10.42
C ALA A 61 4.15 15.65 9.43
N SER A 62 4.01 15.40 8.13
CA SER A 62 4.04 16.44 7.09
C SER A 62 2.66 17.03 6.78
N SER A 63 1.63 16.77 7.60
CA SER A 63 0.23 17.20 7.39
C SER A 63 -0.37 16.74 6.05
N ARG A 64 0.16 15.67 5.45
CA ARG A 64 -0.36 15.04 4.23
C ARG A 64 -1.50 14.06 4.51
N MET A 65 -1.64 13.68 5.78
CA MET A 65 -2.64 12.76 6.32
C MET A 65 -2.93 13.16 7.76
N SER A 66 -4.14 12.92 8.25
CA SER A 66 -4.45 13.13 9.67
C SER A 66 -3.76 12.06 10.53
N PRO A 67 -3.40 12.35 11.81
CA PRO A 67 -2.86 11.32 12.70
C PRO A 67 -3.80 10.14 12.93
N GLU A 68 -5.13 10.35 12.85
CA GLU A 68 -6.12 9.27 12.97
C GLU A 68 -6.10 8.31 11.78
N ASP A 69 -5.91 8.83 10.56
CA ASP A 69 -5.85 8.01 9.35
C ASP A 69 -4.54 7.21 9.27
N ALA A 70 -3.46 7.70 9.88
CA ALA A 70 -2.16 7.03 9.90
C ALA A 70 -2.07 5.84 10.88
N LEU A 71 -3.06 5.66 11.78
CA LEU A 71 -3.08 4.65 12.84
C LEU A 71 -4.23 3.63 12.69
N ARG A 72 -5.04 3.72 11.63
CA ARG A 72 -6.09 2.74 11.30
C ARG A 72 -5.51 1.43 10.81
#